data_AF-A0A2N2XJQ5-F1
#
_entry.id   AF-A0A2N2XJQ5-F1
#
_cell.length_a   1.000
_cell.length_b   1.000
_cell.length_c   1.000
_cell.angle_alpha   90.00
_cell.angle_beta   90.00
_cell.angle_gamma   90.00
#
_symmetry.space_group_name_H-M   'P 1'
#
loop_
_entity.id
_entity.type
_entity.pdbx_description
1 polymer ?
#
loop_
_entity_poly.entity_id
_entity_poly.type
_entity_poly.pdbx_seq_one_letter_code
_entity_poly.pdbx_strand_id
1 'polypeptide(L)'
;EKLEFTYRLARIYDKSGNTKKAVENYTETLEQGADYPFYFAANSALLLGNIYKASGNTEKARYYYKKCLSLNYDEYRSGISQKAKAGLSQLK
;
A
#
# COMPACT_ATOMS: atom_id res chain seq x y z
N GLU A 1 -2.67 -9.62 15.17
CA GLU A 1 -4.14 -9.80 14.98
C GLU A 1 -4.83 -8.56 14.43
N LYS A 2 -4.88 -7.43 15.16
CA LYS A 2 -5.57 -6.20 14.68
C LYS A 2 -5.04 -5.65 13.36
N LEU A 3 -3.70 -5.57 13.21
CA LEU A 3 -3.07 -5.03 11.99
C LEU A 3 -3.44 -5.83 10.73
N GLU A 4 -3.38 -7.16 10.82
CA GLU A 4 -3.75 -8.06 9.72
C GLU A 4 -5.25 -7.96 9.41
N PHE A 5 -6.09 -7.85 10.43
CA PHE A 5 -7.52 -7.67 10.26
C PHE A 5 -7.83 -6.38 9.49
N THR A 6 -7.27 -5.24 9.91
CA THR A 6 -7.45 -3.95 9.23
C THR A 6 -6.96 -4.00 7.77
N TYR A 7 -5.81 -4.65 7.53
CA TYR A 7 -5.30 -4.87 6.18
C TYR A 7 -6.26 -5.70 5.31
N ARG A 8 -6.76 -6.83 5.84
CA ARG A 8 -7.70 -7.70 5.11
C ARG A 8 -9.02 -6.99 4.83
N LEU A 9 -9.49 -6.17 5.76
CA LEU A 9 -10.68 -5.34 5.57
C LEU A 9 -10.48 -4.30 4.45
N ALA A 10 -9.31 -3.66 4.40
CA ALA A 10 -8.94 -2.77 3.30
C ALA A 10 -8.99 -3.48 1.93
N ARG A 11 -8.45 -4.70 1.85
CA ARG A 11 -8.49 -5.53 0.62
C ARG A 11 -9.91 -5.85 0.17
N ILE A 12 -10.83 -6.09 1.12
CA ILE A 12 -12.24 -6.36 0.81
C ILE A 12 -12.89 -5.11 0.24
N TYR A 13 -12.71 -3.95 0.88
CA TYR A 13 -13.27 -2.69 0.39
C TYR A 13 -12.72 -2.28 -0.98
N ASP A 14 -11.43 -2.50 -1.22
CA ASP A 14 -10.79 -2.24 -2.51
C ASP A 14 -11.43 -3.09 -3.62
N LYS A 15 -11.55 -4.40 -3.37
CA LYS A 15 -12.20 -5.33 -4.31
C LYS A 15 -13.69 -5.06 -4.51
N SER A 16 -14.37 -4.50 -3.51
CA SER A 16 -15.79 -4.14 -3.60
C SER A 16 -16.03 -2.76 -4.23
N GLY A 17 -14.98 -2.08 -4.72
CA GLY A 17 -15.07 -0.74 -5.30
C GLY A 17 -15.30 0.38 -4.28
N ASN A 18 -15.24 0.09 -2.97
CA ASN A 18 -15.36 1.10 -1.93
C ASN A 18 -14.00 1.75 -1.66
N THR A 19 -13.53 2.54 -2.64
CA THR A 19 -12.19 3.14 -2.62
C THR A 19 -11.94 4.01 -1.39
N LYS A 20 -12.94 4.74 -0.90
CA LYS A 20 -12.81 5.58 0.29
C LYS A 20 -12.41 4.75 1.51
N LYS A 21 -13.18 3.70 1.82
CA LYS A 21 -12.89 2.83 2.97
C LYS A 21 -11.61 2.03 2.77
N ALA A 22 -11.30 1.63 1.54
CA ALA A 22 -10.03 0.98 1.22
C ALA A 22 -8.84 1.87 1.59
N VAL A 23 -8.87 3.14 1.16
CA VAL A 23 -7.82 4.12 1.48
C VAL A 23 -7.70 4.33 2.99
N GLU A 24 -8.81 4.51 3.70
CA GLU A 24 -8.82 4.68 5.17
C GLU A 24 -8.11 3.50 5.86
N ASN A 25 -8.51 2.25 5.55
CA ASN A 25 -7.98 1.07 6.22
C ASN A 25 -6.53 0.73 5.79
N TYR A 26 -6.16 0.96 4.53
CA TYR A 26 -4.75 0.81 4.11
C TYR A 26 -3.85 1.84 4.79
N THR A 27 -4.34 3.07 4.97
CA THR A 27 -3.58 4.13 5.66
C THR A 27 -3.38 3.76 7.12
N GLU A 28 -4.43 3.31 7.81
CA GLU A 28 -4.32 2.84 9.19
C GLU A 28 -3.34 1.65 9.32
N THR A 29 -3.41 0.69 8.39
CA THR A 29 -2.46 -0.45 8.35
C THR A 29 -1.02 0.03 8.18
N LEU A 30 -0.80 1.01 7.30
CA LEU A 30 0.53 1.55 7.06
C LEU A 30 1.07 2.28 8.30
N GLU A 31 0.25 3.10 8.95
CA GLU A 31 0.64 3.87 10.14
C GLU A 31 0.93 2.96 11.34
N GLN A 32 0.07 1.97 11.60
CA GLN A 32 0.25 1.06 12.73
C GLN A 32 1.27 -0.05 12.47
N GLY A 33 1.59 -0.31 11.20
CA GLY A 33 2.44 -1.42 10.79
C GLY A 33 3.86 -1.03 10.37
N ALA A 34 4.19 0.26 10.28
CA ALA A 34 5.44 0.74 9.68
C ALA A 34 6.71 0.24 10.39
N ASP A 35 6.64 0.03 11.71
CA ASP A 35 7.77 -0.39 12.55
C ASP A 35 7.84 -1.91 12.74
N TYR A 36 6.92 -2.67 12.15
CA TYR A 36 6.86 -4.12 12.25
C TYR A 36 7.40 -4.78 10.97
N PRO A 37 8.02 -5.96 11.08
CA PRO A 37 8.61 -6.66 9.92
C PRO A 37 7.58 -7.31 8.99
N PHE A 38 6.29 -7.10 9.24
CA PHE A 38 5.21 -7.70 8.45
C PHE A 38 4.99 -6.94 7.14
N TYR A 39 4.72 -7.68 6.07
CA TYR A 39 4.52 -7.09 4.74
C TYR A 39 3.25 -6.24 4.62
N PHE A 40 2.32 -6.30 5.59
CA PHE A 40 1.02 -5.63 5.53
C PHE A 40 1.17 -4.11 5.31
N ALA A 41 2.09 -3.46 6.00
CA ALA A 41 2.34 -2.02 5.84
C ALA A 41 2.88 -1.71 4.44
N ALA A 42 3.89 -2.47 3.99
CA ALA A 42 4.48 -2.28 2.67
C ALA A 42 3.49 -2.53 1.54
N ASN A 43 2.70 -3.60 1.64
CA ASN A 43 1.70 -3.90 0.63
C ASN A 43 0.52 -2.91 0.67
N SER A 44 0.16 -2.38 1.84
CA SER A 44 -0.83 -1.29 1.93
C SER A 44 -0.32 -0.03 1.23
N ALA A 45 0.94 0.35 1.43
CA ALA A 45 1.55 1.46 0.69
C ALA A 45 1.58 1.20 -0.83
N LEU A 46 1.90 -0.02 -1.28
CA LEU A 46 1.80 -0.38 -2.70
C LEU A 46 0.38 -0.20 -3.25
N LEU A 47 -0.64 -0.66 -2.52
CA LEU A 47 -2.03 -0.60 -2.95
C LEU A 47 -2.58 0.83 -2.95
N LEU A 48 -2.23 1.64 -1.95
CA LEU A 48 -2.50 3.08 -1.94
C LEU A 48 -1.86 3.77 -3.16
N GLY A 49 -0.61 3.43 -3.49
CA GLY A 49 0.06 3.93 -4.69
C GLY A 49 -0.72 3.61 -5.97
N ASN A 50 -1.24 2.39 -6.10
CA ASN A 50 -2.06 1.96 -7.22
C ASN A 50 -3.41 2.71 -7.29
N ILE A 51 -4.09 2.87 -6.16
CA ILE A 51 -5.36 3.60 -6.08
C ILE A 51 -5.18 5.05 -6.53
N TYR A 52 -4.18 5.76 -5.98
CA TYR A 52 -3.94 7.15 -6.34
C TYR A 52 -3.44 7.32 -7.77
N LYS A 53 -2.67 6.35 -8.30
CA LYS A 53 -2.32 6.33 -9.72
C LYS A 53 -3.57 6.20 -10.59
N ALA A 54 -4.47 5.29 -10.26
CA ALA A 54 -5.72 5.09 -11.00
C ALA A 54 -6.65 6.32 -10.93
N SER A 55 -6.60 7.07 -9.82
CA SER A 55 -7.35 8.32 -9.67
C SER A 55 -6.67 9.54 -10.31
N GLY A 56 -5.56 9.36 -11.04
CA GLY A 56 -4.79 10.45 -11.65
C GLY A 56 -3.98 11.31 -10.66
N ASN A 57 -3.97 10.98 -9.37
CA ASN A 57 -3.18 11.70 -8.36
C ASN A 57 -1.75 11.16 -8.32
N THR A 58 -0.95 11.60 -9.29
CA THR A 58 0.44 11.15 -9.50
C THR A 58 1.34 11.48 -8.32
N GLU A 59 1.11 12.60 -7.63
CA GLU A 59 1.88 13.02 -6.46
C GLU A 59 1.72 12.04 -5.30
N LYS A 60 0.48 11.73 -4.91
CA LYS A 60 0.21 10.74 -3.86
C LYS A 60 0.65 9.34 -4.26
N ALA A 61 0.44 8.96 -5.53
CA ALA A 61 0.92 7.68 -6.03
C ALA A 61 2.43 7.53 -5.85
N ARG A 62 3.20 8.56 -6.23
CA ARG A 62 4.66 8.62 -6.06
C ARG A 62 5.06 8.51 -4.60
N TYR A 63 4.39 9.25 -3.72
CA TYR A 63 4.63 9.22 -2.27
C TYR A 63 4.48 7.80 -1.72
N TYR A 64 3.37 7.13 -2.00
CA TYR A 64 3.10 5.80 -1.44
C TYR A 64 3.99 4.70 -2.02
N TYR A 65 4.34 4.75 -3.31
CA TYR A 65 5.34 3.83 -3.87
C TYR A 65 6.71 4.00 -3.21
N LYS A 66 7.16 5.24 -2.96
CA LYS A 66 8.41 5.49 -2.22
C LYS A 66 8.31 4.99 -0.78
N LYS A 67 7.18 5.23 -0.10
CA LYS A 67 6.94 4.74 1.26
C LYS A 67 7.02 3.21 1.32
N CYS A 68 6.39 2.51 0.38
CA CYS A 68 6.50 1.05 0.25
C CYS A 68 7.95 0.56 0.17
N LEU A 69 8.81 1.26 -0.57
CA LEU A 69 10.21 0.90 -0.76
C LEU A 69 11.11 1.24 0.44
N SER A 70 10.66 2.15 1.31
CA SER A 70 11.40 2.56 2.52
C SER A 70 11.17 1.65 3.72
N LEU A 71 10.15 0.78 3.67
CA LEU A 71 9.79 -0.08 4.79
C LEU A 71 10.67 -1.34 4.86
N ASN A 72 10.93 -1.79 6.09
CA ASN A 72 11.68 -3.01 6.36
C ASN A 72 10.72 -4.18 6.63
N TYR A 73 10.78 -5.19 5.77
CA TYR A 73 9.97 -6.40 5.85
C TYR A 73 10.63 -7.47 4.98
N ASP A 74 10.51 -8.75 5.35
CA ASP A 74 11.15 -9.85 4.64
C ASP A 74 10.17 -10.60 3.75
N GLU A 75 8.96 -10.85 4.26
CA GLU A 75 7.95 -11.63 3.56
C GLU A 75 7.51 -10.92 2.28
N TYR A 76 7.60 -11.62 1.14
CA TYR A 76 7.23 -11.11 -0.19
C TYR A 76 7.95 -9.82 -0.65
N ARG A 77 9.07 -9.45 -0.01
CA ARG A 77 9.78 -8.18 -0.26
C ARG A 77 10.09 -7.93 -1.73
N SER A 78 10.64 -8.92 -2.41
CA SER A 78 11.02 -8.79 -3.82
C SER A 78 9.80 -8.45 -4.69
N GLY A 79 8.70 -9.20 -4.55
CA GLY A 79 7.50 -9.01 -5.36
C GLY A 79 6.79 -7.67 -5.09
N ILE A 80 6.68 -7.27 -3.82
CA ILE A 80 6.05 -6.00 -3.45
C ILE A 80 6.91 -4.83 -3.94
N SER A 81 8.22 -4.88 -3.68
CA SER A 81 9.16 -3.82 -4.10
C SER A 81 9.25 -3.68 -5.62
N GLN A 82 9.25 -4.79 -6.36
CA GLN A 82 9.27 -4.75 -7.83
C GLN A 82 8.01 -4.07 -8.39
N LYS A 83 6.83 -4.39 -7.84
CA LYS A 83 5.57 -3.73 -8.22
C LYS A 83 5.58 -2.24 -7.90
N ALA A 84 6.10 -1.85 -6.75
CA ALA A 84 6.21 -0.43 -6.38
C ALA A 84 7.18 0.33 -7.30
N LYS A 85 8.34 -0.25 -7.63
CA LYS A 85 9.30 0.33 -8.59
C LYS A 85 8.67 0.46 -9.99
N ALA A 86 7.96 -0.56 -10.46
CA ALA A 86 7.26 -0.53 -11.73
C ALA A 86 6.20 0.58 -11.75
N GLY A 87 5.37 0.68 -10.71
CA GLY A 87 4.40 1.75 -10.55
C GLY A 87 5.04 3.13 -10.57
N LEU A 88 6.13 3.33 -9.83
CA LEU A 88 6.88 4.59 -9.79
C LEU A 88 7.45 4.97 -11.16
N SER A 89 7.95 3.99 -11.93
CA SER A 89 8.51 4.21 -13.26
C SER A 89 7.47 4.57 -14.32
N GLN A 90 6.19 4.28 -14.07
CA GLN A 90 5.07 4.63 -14.94
C GLN A 90 4.52 6.04 -14.67
N LEU A 91 4.88 6.66 -13.55
CA LEU A 91 4.50 8.04 -13.19
C LEU A 91 5.47 9.09 -13.79
N LYS A 92 6.03 8.84 -14.97
CA LYS A 92 6.96 9.78 -15.62
C LYS A 92 6.28 11.08 -16.00
#